data_AF-A0A9P6RZZ7-F1
#
_entry.id   AF-A0A9P6RZZ7-F1
#
_cell.length_a   1.000
_cell.length_b   1.000
_cell.length_c   1.000
_cell.angle_alpha   90.00
_cell.angle_beta   90.00
_cell.angle_gamma   90.00
#
_symmetry.space_group_name_H-M   'P 1'
#
loop_
_entity.id
_entity.type
_entity.pdbx_description
1 polymer ?
#
loop_
_entity_poly.entity_id
_entity_poly.type
_entity_poly.pdbx_seq_one_letter_code
_entity_poly.pdbx_strand_id
1 'polypeptide(L)'
;MTNNLLTLFCLVDGEATSNAFSVKVPSSDTVDDLKELIKVKKAIAFSDIDADQLTLWRVSIPVVDDNDNDDDDEDLPFLLDNILKKDKKRLKA
;
A
#
# COMPACT_ATOMS: atom_id res chain seq x y z
N MET A 1 -20.54 17.49 11.32
CA MET A 1 -20.20 16.19 10.73
C MET A 1 -18.68 16.12 10.65
N THR A 2 -18.06 15.22 11.42
CA THR A 2 -16.61 15.01 11.39
C THR A 2 -16.25 14.24 10.13
N ASN A 3 -15.66 14.92 9.14
CA ASN A 3 -15.10 14.28 7.96
C ASN A 3 -13.83 13.52 8.37
N ASN A 4 -14.00 12.28 8.82
CA ASN A 4 -12.90 11.40 9.19
C ASN A 4 -12.24 10.88 7.92
N LEU A 5 -11.37 11.70 7.34
CA LEU A 5 -10.55 11.35 6.18
C LEU A 5 -9.32 10.57 6.64
N LEU A 6 -9.19 9.34 6.15
CA LEU A 6 -8.02 8.49 6.30
C LEU A 6 -7.04 8.79 5.18
N THR A 7 -5.76 8.81 5.51
CA THR A 7 -4.68 8.82 4.51
C THR A 7 -4.11 7.42 4.45
N LEU A 8 -4.28 6.75 3.31
CA LEU A 8 -3.74 5.42 3.06
C LEU A 8 -2.53 5.54 2.14
N PHE A 9 -1.47 4.80 2.46
CA PHE A 9 -0.31 4.65 1.58
C PHE A 9 -0.48 3.37 0.78
N CYS A 10 -0.34 3.48 -0.54
CA CYS A 10 -0.53 2.41 -1.50
C CYS A 10 0.81 2.11 -2.18
N LEU A 11 1.13 0.82 -2.29
CA LEU A 11 2.27 0.29 -3.02
C LEU A 11 1.74 -0.58 -4.16
N VAL A 12 2.35 -0.46 -5.33
CA VAL A 12 2.07 -1.34 -6.46
C VAL A 12 2.96 -2.57 -6.31
N ASP A 13 2.38 -3.77 -6.38
CA ASP A 13 3.14 -5.01 -6.29
C ASP A 13 4.17 -5.08 -7.42
N GLY A 14 5.44 -5.30 -7.06
CA GLY A 14 6.57 -5.27 -7.99
C GLY A 14 7.28 -3.90 -8.13
N GLU A 15 6.74 -2.82 -7.56
CA GLU A 15 7.45 -1.54 -7.44
C GLU A 15 8.22 -1.42 -6.11
N ALA A 16 9.26 -0.58 -6.09
CA ALA A 16 9.99 -0.24 -4.88
C ALA A 16 9.09 0.52 -3.88
N THR A 17 9.30 0.32 -2.58
CA THR A 17 8.56 1.00 -1.50
C THR A 17 8.67 2.53 -1.57
N SER A 18 9.76 3.05 -2.13
CA SER A 18 9.96 4.48 -2.42
C SER A 18 8.96 5.07 -3.42
N ASN A 19 8.34 4.24 -4.26
CA ASN A 19 7.30 4.65 -5.23
C ASN A 19 5.89 4.66 -4.62
N ALA A 20 5.77 4.36 -3.32
CA ALA A 20 4.48 4.40 -2.64
C ALA A 20 3.83 5.79 -2.75
N PHE A 21 2.51 5.81 -2.85
CA PHE A 21 1.73 7.02 -3.02
C PHE A 21 0.57 7.06 -2.04
N SER A 22 0.13 8.27 -1.67
CA SER A 22 -0.98 8.44 -0.74
C SER A 22 -2.31 8.70 -1.45
N VAL A 23 -3.37 8.13 -0.88
CA VAL A 23 -4.78 8.35 -1.25
C VAL A 23 -5.53 8.80 0.01
N LYS A 24 -6.38 9.82 -0.14
CA LYS A 24 -7.28 10.27 0.92
C LYS A 24 -8.65 9.67 0.68
N VAL A 25 -9.19 8.99 1.68
CA VAL A 25 -10.48 8.32 1.59
C VAL A 25 -11.26 8.56 2.89
N PRO A 26 -12.56 8.91 2.83
CA PRO A 26 -13.42 8.93 4.01
C PRO A 26 -13.46 7.56 4.69
N SER A 27 -13.47 7.52 6.02
CA SER A 27 -13.55 6.27 6.77
C SER A 27 -14.87 5.50 6.58
N SER A 28 -15.88 6.15 6.01
CA SER A 28 -17.18 5.57 5.67
C SER A 28 -17.19 4.85 4.33
N ASP A 29 -16.20 5.11 3.48
CA ASP A 29 -16.18 4.63 2.10
C ASP A 29 -15.79 3.16 2.04
N THR A 30 -16.23 2.51 0.97
CA THR A 30 -16.04 1.08 0.74
C THR A 30 -14.68 0.80 0.10
N VAL A 31 -14.36 -0.50 -0.02
CA VAL A 31 -13.15 -0.92 -0.74
C VAL A 31 -13.29 -0.61 -2.25
N ASP A 32 -14.49 -0.60 -2.81
CA ASP A 32 -14.69 -0.26 -4.22
C ASP A 32 -14.47 1.24 -4.48
N ASP A 33 -14.95 2.12 -3.59
CA ASP A 33 -14.63 3.56 -3.65
C ASP A 33 -13.11 3.79 -3.60
N LEU A 34 -12.40 3.04 -2.75
CA LEU A 34 -10.94 3.10 -2.68
C LEU A 34 -10.27 2.65 -3.98
N LYS A 35 -10.78 1.61 -4.65
CA LYS A 35 -10.24 1.14 -5.94
C LYS A 35 -10.40 2.22 -7.01
N GLU A 36 -11.55 2.90 -7.07
CA GLU A 36 -11.77 4.01 -8.00
C GLU A 36 -10.77 5.15 -7.76
N LEU A 37 -10.58 5.55 -6.49
CA LEU A 37 -9.63 6.60 -6.12
C LEU A 37 -8.19 6.22 -6.52
N ILE A 38 -7.79 4.97 -6.34
CA ILE A 38 -6.47 4.47 -6.75
C ILE A 38 -6.31 4.53 -8.28
N LYS A 39 -7.31 4.07 -9.04
CA LYS A 39 -7.29 4.13 -10.51
C LYS A 39 -7.14 5.57 -10.99
N VAL A 40 -7.89 6.52 -10.43
CA VAL A 40 -7.78 7.95 -10.77
C VAL A 40 -6.38 8.48 -10.45
N LYS A 41 -5.83 8.12 -9.28
CA LYS A 41 -4.52 8.60 -8.82
C LYS A 41 -3.36 8.12 -9.70
N LYS A 42 -3.47 6.90 -10.25
CA LYS A 42 -2.47 6.25 -11.11
C LYS A 42 -3.07 5.93 -12.49
N ALA A 43 -3.82 6.89 -13.06
CA ALA A 43 -4.61 6.69 -14.29
C ALA A 43 -3.79 6.18 -15.49
N ILE A 44 -2.51 6.55 -15.58
CA ILE A 44 -1.63 6.04 -16.65
C ILE A 44 -1.28 4.57 -16.41
N ALA A 45 -0.86 4.22 -15.19
CA ALA A 45 -0.44 2.86 -14.84
C ALA A 45 -1.59 1.85 -14.82
N PHE A 46 -2.81 2.30 -14.54
CA PHE A 46 -4.02 1.48 -14.49
C PHE A 46 -5.03 1.85 -15.59
N SER A 47 -4.56 2.43 -16.71
CA SER A 47 -5.42 2.87 -17.81
C SER A 47 -6.22 1.71 -18.43
N ASP A 48 -5.58 0.56 -18.60
CA ASP A 48 -6.16 -0.65 -19.20
C ASP A 48 -6.88 -1.57 -18.19
N ILE A 49 -6.91 -1.21 -16.90
CA ILE A 49 -7.47 -2.07 -15.83
C ILE A 49 -8.70 -1.38 -15.25
N ASP A 50 -9.83 -2.08 -15.21
CA ASP A 50 -11.03 -1.58 -14.54
C ASP A 50 -10.86 -1.53 -13.03
N ALA A 51 -11.51 -0.54 -12.39
CA ALA A 51 -11.32 -0.32 -10.96
C ALA A 51 -11.70 -1.57 -10.15
N ASP A 52 -12.79 -2.26 -10.51
CA ASP A 52 -13.26 -3.48 -9.84
C ASP A 52 -12.25 -4.65 -9.93
N GLN A 53 -11.44 -4.68 -10.99
CA GLN A 53 -10.42 -5.71 -11.23
C GLN A 53 -9.16 -5.50 -10.39
N LEU A 54 -8.97 -4.32 -9.79
CA LEU A 54 -7.86 -4.08 -8.86
C LEU A 54 -7.99 -4.98 -7.63
N THR A 55 -6.95 -5.78 -7.38
CA THR A 55 -6.85 -6.57 -6.16
C THR A 55 -6.06 -5.80 -5.12
N LEU A 56 -6.74 -5.35 -4.07
CA LEU A 56 -6.11 -4.64 -2.96
C LEU A 56 -5.73 -5.59 -1.83
N TRP A 57 -4.53 -5.40 -1.29
CA TRP A 57 -4.03 -6.14 -0.14
C TRP A 57 -3.72 -5.16 0.99
N ARG A 58 -4.22 -5.46 2.19
CA ARG A 58 -3.74 -4.81 3.39
C ARG A 58 -2.45 -5.47 3.82
N VAL A 59 -1.41 -4.66 3.95
CA VAL A 59 -0.07 -5.07 4.38
C VAL A 59 0.28 -4.39 5.68
N SER A 60 1.00 -5.11 6.54
CA SER A 60 1.67 -4.54 7.71
C SER A 60 3.14 -4.43 7.37
N ILE A 61 3.63 -3.20 7.17
CA ILE A 61 5.05 -2.94 6.88
C ILE A 61 5.70 -2.58 8.22
N PRO A 62 6.59 -3.41 8.77
CA PRO A 62 7.37 -3.01 9.94
C PRO A 62 8.31 -1.89 9.53
N VAL A 63 8.27 -0.78 10.27
CA VAL A 63 9.31 0.24 10.18
C VAL A 63 10.47 -0.30 11.00
N VAL A 64 11.51 -0.83 10.33
CA VAL A 64 12.79 -1.06 10.98
C VAL A 64 13.43 0.31 11.16
N ASP A 65 13.68 0.70 12.41
CA ASP A 65 14.36 1.95 12.74
C ASP A 65 15.87 1.67 12.58
N ASP A 66 16.52 2.32 11.61
CA ASP A 66 17.96 2.16 11.28
C ASP A 66 18.92 2.65 12.40
N ASN A 67 18.45 2.80 13.64
CA ASN A 67 19.20 3.45 14.72
C ASN A 67 19.83 2.52 15.77
N ASP A 68 19.88 1.20 15.56
CA ASP A 68 20.85 0.38 16.30
C ASP A 68 22.08 0.15 15.42
N ASN A 69 23.05 1.05 15.61
CA ASN A 69 24.44 0.77 15.27
C ASN A 69 24.92 -0.33 16.21
N ASP A 70 25.02 -1.56 15.71
CA ASP A 70 26.14 -2.43 16.06
C ASP A 70 26.21 -3.55 15.01
N ASP A 71 27.20 -3.36 14.12
CA ASP A 71 27.95 -4.34 13.33
C ASP A 71 27.19 -5.39 12.48
N ASP A 72 27.41 -5.26 11.16
CA ASP A 72 27.39 -6.32 10.15
C ASP A 72 26.06 -7.07 9.89
N ASP A 73 25.15 -6.49 9.08
CA ASP A 73 24.28 -7.28 8.18
C ASP A 73 23.64 -6.38 7.10
N GLU A 74 24.30 -6.29 5.94
CA GLU A 74 23.79 -5.70 4.68
C GLU A 74 22.64 -6.54 4.09
N ASP A 75 21.47 -6.61 4.74
CA ASP A 75 20.31 -7.34 4.17
C ASP A 75 18.93 -6.77 4.57
N LEU A 76 18.84 -5.45 4.81
CA LEU A 76 17.57 -4.79 5.13
C LEU A 76 16.48 -4.81 4.03
N PRO A 77 16.77 -4.71 2.71
CA PRO A 77 15.71 -4.69 1.70
C PRO A 77 15.08 -6.06 1.43
N PHE A 78 15.83 -7.16 1.58
CA PHE A 78 15.33 -8.52 1.33
C PHE A 78 14.34 -9.00 2.39
N LEU A 79 14.48 -8.53 3.63
CA LEU A 79 13.59 -8.92 4.72
C LEU A 79 12.18 -8.32 4.53
N LEU A 80 12.09 -7.08 4.02
CA LEU A 80 10.81 -6.41 3.76
C LEU A 80 9.96 -7.18 2.74
N ASP A 81 10.55 -7.67 1.65
CA ASP A 81 9.80 -8.42 0.63
C ASP A 81 9.21 -9.72 1.19
N ASN A 82 9.95 -10.39 2.07
CA ASN A 82 9.53 -11.62 2.71
C ASN A 82 8.47 -11.39 3.80
N ILE A 83 8.60 -10.32 4.60
CA ILE A 83 7.61 -9.93 5.61
C ILE A 83 6.32 -9.43 4.95
N LEU A 84 6.43 -8.60 3.92
CA LEU A 84 5.28 -8.12 3.16
C LEU A 84 4.49 -9.29 2.56
N LYS A 85 5.17 -10.36 2.12
CA LYS A 85 4.50 -11.58 1.62
C LYS A 85 3.80 -12.39 2.72
N LYS A 86 4.31 -12.38 3.95
CA LYS A 86 3.79 -13.20 5.06
C LYS A 86 2.48 -12.68 5.64
N ASP A 87 2.27 -11.36 5.67
CA ASP A 87 1.13 -10.71 6.33
C ASP A 87 0.22 -9.92 5.37
N LYS A 88 0.06 -10.40 4.12
CA LYS A 88 -0.87 -9.86 3.14
C LYS A 88 -2.29 -10.38 3.38
N LYS A 89 -3.23 -9.50 3.75
CA LYS A 89 -4.68 -9.81 3.79
C LYS A 89 -5.40 -9.17 2.61
N ARG A 90 -5.98 -9.98 1.72
CA ARG A 90 -6.80 -9.49 0.61
C ARG A 90 -8.02 -8.74 1.13
N LEU A 91 -8.25 -7.53 0.64
CA LEU A 91 -9.44 -6.75 0.91
C LEU A 91 -10.58 -7.24 0.01
N LYS A 92 -11.79 -7.28 0.56
CA LYS A 92 -13.01 -7.62 -0.16
C LYS A 92 -13.87 -6.37 -0.28
N ALA A 93 -14.55 -6.25 -1.41
CA ALA A 93 -15.66 -5.33 -1.61
C ALA A 93 -16.77 -5.62 -0.59
#